data_AF-A0A932IN19-F1
#
_entry.id   AF-A0A932IN19-F1
#
_cell.length_a   1.000
_cell.length_b   1.000
_cell.length_c   1.000
_cell.angle_alpha   90.00
_cell.angle_beta   90.00
_cell.angle_gamma   90.00
#
_symmetry.space_group_name_H-M   'P 1'
#
loop_
_entity.id
_entity.type
_entity.pdbx_description
1 polymer ?
#
loop_
_entity_poly.entity_id
_entity_poly.type
_entity_poly.pdbx_seq_one_letter_code
_entity_poly.pdbx_strand_id
1 'polypeptide(L)'
;MQRQLQISERQAVAAELAGAAAHELNQPLTSILGYAEILRRRLAEGDPNRRPAEVIAREAERMASIVKRIGQITAYQTKAYVGSSQIMDLAAPADSKEPAPDKGNQ
;
A
#
# COMPACT_ATOMS: atom_id res chain seq x y z
N MET A 1 5.67 -30.88 -8.25
CA MET A 1 6.27 -30.45 -6.97
C MET A 1 7.15 -29.21 -7.11
N GLN A 2 8.16 -29.20 -8.01
CA GLN A 2 9.05 -28.03 -8.21
C GLN A 2 8.34 -26.70 -8.53
N ARG A 3 7.35 -26.68 -9.44
CA ARG A 3 6.55 -25.46 -9.71
C ARG A 3 5.79 -24.96 -8.48
N GLN A 4 5.27 -25.87 -7.66
CA GLN A 4 4.52 -25.51 -6.45
C GLN A 4 5.44 -24.87 -5.41
N LEU A 5 6.67 -25.38 -5.29
CA LEU A 5 7.71 -24.79 -4.45
C LEU A 5 8.10 -23.39 -4.93
N GLN A 6 8.34 -23.21 -6.23
CA GLN A 6 8.66 -21.88 -6.78
C GLN A 6 7.54 -20.84 -6.58
N ILE A 7 6.27 -21.27 -6.69
CA ILE A 7 5.13 -20.39 -6.41
C ILE A 7 5.09 -20.04 -4.92
N SER A 8 5.28 -21.03 -4.04
CA SER A 8 5.30 -20.83 -2.59
C SER A 8 6.42 -19.89 -2.15
N GLU A 9 7.62 -20.03 -2.71
CA GLU A 9 8.77 -19.15 -2.42
C GLU A 9 8.48 -17.70 -2.84
N ARG A 10 7.92 -17.50 -4.04
CA ARG A 10 7.53 -16.15 -4.50
C ARG A 10 6.46 -15.52 -3.61
N GLN A 11 5.49 -16.31 -3.14
CA GLN A 11 4.47 -15.84 -2.22
C GLN A 11 5.07 -15.43 -0.87
N ALA A 12 5.97 -16.24 -0.31
CA ALA A 12 6.64 -15.95 0.95
C ALA A 12 7.45 -14.65 0.88
N VAL A 13 8.28 -14.49 -0.16
CA VAL A 13 9.07 -13.26 -0.36
C VAL A 13 8.17 -12.04 -0.54
N ALA A 14 7.07 -12.16 -1.29
CA ALA A 14 6.13 -11.05 -1.48
C ALA A 14 5.47 -10.63 -0.15
N ALA A 15 5.06 -11.59 0.68
CA ALA A 15 4.46 -11.33 1.99
C ALA A 15 5.46 -10.69 2.96
N GLU A 16 6.71 -11.19 3.01
CA GLU A 16 7.78 -10.63 3.84
C GLU A 16 8.10 -9.18 3.45
N LEU A 17 8.28 -8.90 2.15
CA LEU A 17 8.55 -7.56 1.65
C LEU A 17 7.40 -6.60 1.95
N ALA A 18 6.15 -7.05 1.78
CA ALA A 18 4.98 -6.23 2.05
C ALA A 18 4.84 -5.92 3.55
N GLY A 19 5.09 -6.91 4.42
CA GLY A 19 5.11 -6.73 5.87
C GLY A 19 6.22 -5.75 6.32
N ALA A 20 7.44 -5.93 5.82
CA ALA A 20 8.57 -5.05 6.13
C ALA A 20 8.32 -3.62 5.66
N ALA A 21 7.89 -3.43 4.41
CA ALA A 21 7.55 -2.11 3.87
C ALA A 21 6.43 -1.44 4.68
N ALA A 22 5.39 -2.19 5.06
CA ALA A 22 4.31 -1.65 5.87
C ALA A 22 4.80 -1.20 7.26
N HIS A 23 5.68 -1.99 7.88
CA HIS A 23 6.27 -1.65 9.17
C HIS A 23 7.10 -0.35 9.08
N GLU A 24 8.02 -0.28 8.13
CA GLU A 24 8.90 0.89 7.94
C GLU A 24 8.11 2.14 7.54
N LEU A 25 7.05 2.02 6.75
CA LEU A 25 6.20 3.15 6.37
C LEU A 25 5.29 3.64 7.50
N ASN A 26 4.84 2.75 8.38
CA ASN A 26 3.98 3.11 9.52
C ASN A 26 4.71 4.03 10.52
N GLN A 27 6.03 3.88 10.67
CA GLN A 27 6.83 4.68 11.61
C GLN A 27 6.79 6.20 11.29
N PRO A 28 7.26 6.68 10.13
CA PRO A 28 7.19 8.10 9.78
C PRO A 28 5.74 8.58 9.65
N LEU A 29 4.83 7.71 9.21
CA LEU A 29 3.42 8.09 9.06
C LEU A 29 2.74 8.38 10.40
N THR A 30 3.07 7.62 11.44
CA THR A 30 2.61 7.90 12.81
C THR A 30 3.05 9.28 13.26
N SER A 31 4.30 9.67 12.98
CA SER A 31 4.79 11.02 13.29
C SER A 31 4.06 12.09 12.48
N ILE A 32 3.84 11.88 11.17
CA ILE A 32 3.11 12.82 10.31
C ILE A 32 1.68 13.03 10.82
N LEU A 33 0.96 11.94 11.12
CA LEU A 33 -0.40 12.01 11.69
C LEU A 33 -0.41 12.77 13.02
N GLY A 34 0.53 12.48 13.91
CA GLY A 34 0.66 13.17 15.19
C GLY A 34 0.86 14.68 15.02
N TYR A 35 1.78 15.10 14.15
CA TYR A 35 2.03 16.51 13.89
C TYR A 35 0.87 17.20 13.15
N ALA A 36 0.23 16.53 12.20
CA ALA A 36 -0.95 17.06 11.52
C ALA A 36 -2.10 17.32 12.51
N GLU A 37 -2.30 16.43 13.46
CA GLU A 37 -3.32 16.59 14.51
C GLU A 37 -2.97 17.74 15.48
N ILE A 38 -1.69 17.87 15.86
CA ILE A 38 -1.22 19.01 16.67
C ILE A 38 -1.45 20.34 15.93
N LEU A 39 -1.11 20.41 14.64
CA LEU A 39 -1.34 21.60 13.82
C LEU A 39 -2.82 21.96 13.74
N ARG A 40 -3.68 20.98 13.47
CA ARG A 40 -5.14 21.18 13.40
C ARG A 40 -5.72 21.75 14.69
N ARG A 41 -5.20 21.34 15.85
CA ARG A 41 -5.63 21.84 17.17
C ARG A 41 -5.09 23.22 17.52
N ARG A 42 -3.94 23.62 16.95
CA ARG A 42 -3.29 24.92 17.23
C ARG A 42 -3.79 26.05 16.35
N LEU A 43 -4.30 25.74 15.16
CA LEU A 43 -4.76 26.74 14.20
C LEU A 43 -6.16 27.23 14.57
N ALA A 44 -6.28 28.53 14.78
CA ALA A 44 -7.54 29.18 15.12
C ALA A 44 -8.56 29.10 13.97
N GLU A 45 -9.81 29.38 14.27
CA GLU A 45 -10.82 29.59 13.23
C GLU A 45 -10.44 30.80 12.38
N GLY A 46 -10.49 30.66 11.05
CA GLY A 46 -10.09 31.69 10.10
C GLY A 46 -8.59 31.73 9.76
N ASP A 47 -7.74 30.90 10.39
CA ASP A 47 -6.32 30.82 10.01
C ASP A 47 -6.19 30.25 8.58
N PRO A 48 -5.49 30.95 7.65
CA PRO A 48 -5.34 30.48 6.27
C PRO A 48 -4.62 29.14 6.15
N ASN A 49 -3.83 28.74 7.16
CA ASN A 49 -3.12 27.47 7.19
C ASN A 49 -3.99 26.30 7.67
N ARG A 50 -5.18 26.57 8.21
CA ARG A 50 -6.09 25.52 8.70
C ARG A 50 -6.50 24.56 7.59
N ARG A 51 -6.84 25.09 6.42
CA ARG A 51 -7.24 24.28 5.27
C ARG A 51 -6.09 23.39 4.76
N PRO A 52 -4.87 23.90 4.55
CA PRO A 52 -3.70 23.06 4.29
C PRO A 52 -3.46 21.97 5.34
N ALA A 53 -3.55 22.31 6.63
CA ALA A 53 -3.35 21.33 7.72
C ALA A 53 -4.40 20.20 7.69
N GLU A 54 -5.67 20.51 7.41
CA GLU A 54 -6.72 19.50 7.21
C GLU A 54 -6.44 18.58 6.01
N VAL A 55 -5.92 19.14 4.91
CA VAL A 55 -5.54 18.33 3.74
C VAL A 55 -4.41 17.38 4.09
N ILE A 56 -3.36 17.86 4.77
CA ILE A 56 -2.22 17.03 5.21
C ILE A 56 -2.73 15.89 6.10
N ALA A 57 -3.58 16.18 7.09
CA ALA A 57 -4.14 15.17 7.99
C ALA A 57 -4.90 14.09 7.21
N ARG A 58 -5.82 14.49 6.32
CA ARG A 58 -6.59 13.54 5.50
C ARG A 58 -5.71 12.68 4.59
N GLU A 59 -4.70 13.26 3.95
CA GLU A 59 -3.83 12.49 3.07
C GLU A 59 -2.93 11.53 3.86
N ALA A 60 -2.50 11.90 5.07
CA ALA A 60 -1.81 11.00 5.98
C ALA A 60 -2.72 9.83 6.44
N GLU A 61 -3.99 10.07 6.74
CA GLU A 61 -4.96 9.02 7.04
C GLU A 61 -5.20 8.08 5.84
N ARG A 62 -5.27 8.64 4.64
CA ARG A 62 -5.37 7.88 3.39
C ARG A 62 -4.12 7.01 3.18
N MET A 63 -2.93 7.56 3.40
CA MET A 63 -1.69 6.80 3.38
C MET A 63 -1.71 5.64 4.39
N ALA A 64 -2.24 5.86 5.59
CA ALA A 64 -2.29 4.81 6.63
C ALA A 64 -3.16 3.64 6.19
N SER A 65 -4.26 3.95 5.52
CA SER A 65 -5.15 2.94 4.91
C SER A 65 -4.45 2.14 3.80
N ILE A 66 -3.61 2.78 2.99
CA ILE A 66 -2.83 2.12 1.94
C ILE A 66 -1.74 1.23 2.56
N VAL A 67 -0.97 1.76 3.52
CA VAL A 67 0.10 1.02 4.21
C VAL A 67 -0.47 -0.20 4.94
N LYS A 68 -1.62 -0.05 5.60
CA LYS A 68 -2.34 -1.18 6.22
C LYS A 68 -2.67 -2.28 5.22
N ARG A 69 -3.17 -1.92 4.04
CA ARG A 69 -3.47 -2.89 2.96
C ARG A 69 -2.21 -3.58 2.46
N ILE A 70 -1.11 -2.85 2.31
CA ILE A 70 0.19 -3.43 1.92
C ILE A 70 0.59 -4.51 2.93
N GLY A 71 0.52 -4.21 4.23
CA GLY A 71 0.87 -5.18 5.28
C GLY A 71 -0.05 -6.40 5.37
N GLN A 72 -1.18 -6.42 4.66
CA GLN A 72 -2.11 -7.54 4.59
C GLN A 72 -1.88 -8.45 3.37
N ILE A 73 -0.90 -8.15 2.53
CA ILE A 73 -0.63 -8.94 1.33
C ILE A 73 0.03 -10.26 1.72
N THR A 74 -0.62 -11.35 1.35
CA THR A 74 -0.15 -12.72 1.58
C THR A 74 0.08 -13.50 0.29
N ALA A 75 -0.33 -12.93 -0.85
CA ALA A 75 -0.26 -13.56 -2.16
C ALA A 75 0.40 -12.65 -3.19
N TYR A 76 1.29 -13.22 -4.00
CA TYR A 76 1.87 -12.52 -5.14
C TYR A 76 0.88 -12.49 -6.30
N GLN A 77 0.37 -11.30 -6.61
CA GLN A 77 -0.48 -11.03 -7.78
C GLN A 77 0.04 -9.81 -8.51
N THR A 78 -0.10 -9.80 -9.84
CA THR A 78 0.31 -8.66 -10.67
C THR A 78 -0.82 -8.20 -11.55
N LYS A 79 -0.82 -6.91 -11.87
CA LYS A 79 -1.69 -6.31 -12.86
C LYS A 79 -0.89 -5.59 -13.93
N ALA A 80 -1.51 -5.49 -15.11
CA ALA A 80 -0.94 -4.76 -16.21
C ALA A 80 -0.67 -3.30 -15.81
N TYR A 81 0.51 -2.83 -16.14
CA TYR A 81 0.95 -1.47 -15.96
C TYR A 81 1.52 -0.95 -17.28
N VAL A 82 1.58 0.37 -17.41
CA VAL A 82 1.96 1.11 -18.63
C VAL A 82 2.91 0.33 -19.56
N GLY A 83 2.48 0.13 -20.80
CA GLY A 83 3.21 -0.65 -21.80
C GLY A 83 3.12 -2.16 -21.54
N SER A 84 4.28 -2.81 -21.48
CA SER A 84 4.42 -4.25 -21.23
C SER A 84 4.79 -4.57 -19.77
N SER A 85 4.83 -3.57 -18.89
CA SER A 85 5.24 -3.73 -17.50
C SER A 85 4.10 -4.33 -16.65
N GLN A 86 4.47 -5.04 -15.59
CA GLN A 86 3.55 -5.58 -14.60
C GLN A 86 3.92 -4.99 -13.24
N ILE A 87 2.94 -4.59 -12.45
CA ILE A 87 3.15 -4.18 -11.05
C ILE A 87 2.42 -5.13 -10.12
N MET A 88 2.96 -5.29 -8.92
CA MET A 88 2.29 -6.04 -7.87
C MET A 88 0.97 -5.37 -7.52
N ASP A 89 -0.10 -6.15 -7.44
CA ASP A 89 -1.40 -5.62 -7.09
C ASP A 89 -1.57 -5.51 -5.56
N LEU A 90 -1.32 -4.31 -5.05
CA LEU A 90 -1.45 -3.98 -3.62
C LEU A 90 -2.90 -3.81 -3.15
N ALA A 91 -3.88 -4.11 -4.01
CA ALA A 91 -5.30 -4.09 -3.70
C ALA A 91 -5.96 -5.47 -3.76
N ALA A 92 -5.24 -6.48 -4.24
CA ALA A 92 -5.78 -7.81 -4.43
C ALA A 92 -6.11 -8.44 -3.06
N PRO A 93 -7.37 -8.88 -2.83
CA PRO A 93 -7.69 -9.66 -1.64
C PRO A 93 -6.93 -10.99 -1.69
N ALA A 94 -6.50 -11.49 -0.53
CA ALA A 94 -5.72 -12.73 -0.38
C ALA A 94 -6.31 -13.95 -1.14
N ASP A 95 -7.63 -13.96 -1.36
CA ASP A 95 -8.37 -15.05 -2.01
C ASP A 95 -8.72 -14.83 -3.49
N SER A 96 -8.22 -13.79 -4.15
CA SER A 96 -8.47 -13.59 -5.59
C SER A 96 -7.65 -14.56 -6.45
N LYS A 97 -8.20 -15.76 -6.67
CA LYS A 97 -7.71 -16.76 -7.64
C LYS A 97 -8.01 -16.36 -9.08
N GLU A 98 -7.64 -15.15 -9.51
CA GLU A 98 -7.77 -14.80 -10.93
C GLU A 98 -6.41 -14.94 -11.62
N PRO A 99 -6.22 -15.97 -12.47
CA PRO A 99 -4.98 -16.11 -13.20
C PRO A 99 -4.85 -14.96 -14.21
N ALA A 100 -3.63 -14.43 -14.33
CA ALA A 100 -3.29 -13.41 -15.31
C ALA A 100 -3.74 -13.85 -16.72
N PRO A 101 -4.24 -12.94 -17.58
CA PRO A 101 -4.64 -13.30 -18.92
C PRO A 101 -3.41 -13.79 -19.69
N ASP A 102 -3.53 -15.02 -20.20
CA ASP A 102 -2.59 -15.62 -21.13
C ASP A 102 -2.45 -14.71 -22.34
N LYS A 103 -1.32 -14.01 -22.45
CA LYS A 103 -0.97 -13.29 -23.68
C LYS A 103 -0.45 -14.32 -24.68
N GLY A 104 -1.40 -15.06 -25.23
CA GLY A 104 -1.22 -15.88 -26.42
C GLY A 104 -0.66 -15.00 -27.55
N ASN A 105 0.51 -15.43 -28.02
CA ASN A 105 1.23 -14.91 -29.16
C ASN A 105 0.32 -14.93 -30.42
N GLN A 106 0.12 -13.79 -31.06
CA GLN A 106 -0.25 -13.67 -32.48
C GLN A 106 0.70 -12.67 -33.14
#